data_AF-A0A7I8V8T7-F1
#
_entry.id   AF-A0A7I8V8T7-F1
#
_cell.length_a   1.000
_cell.length_b   1.000
_cell.length_c   1.000
_cell.angle_alpha   90.00
_cell.angle_beta   90.00
_cell.angle_gamma   90.00
#
_symmetry.space_group_name_H-M   'P 1'
#
loop_
_entity.id
_entity.type
_entity.pdbx_description
1 polymer ?
#
loop_
_entity_poly.entity_id
_entity_poly.type
_entity_poly.pdbx_seq_one_letter_code
_entity_poly.pdbx_strand_id
1 'polypeptide(L)'
;MSCARITLILMLFSSSKAWHCSRSEPLGLITEDIRSWQISASSSYPNRWDRYCSTNYARVYETGTKAWCAKRKSPSEWIQVDLGVAASISGVMTQGRCDGREWVTSFKISYSHDAFHWKYVNDAYDNHRLFEGNIDSCSVRHSYIDKPVIGRFLRFHTISWKGHPSMRVEILGCQPCKQPLALPPYAKTTASSESSPNKRNSPSISGTAQDSYLLTKGAWCAQKSDKQPWLQIDVGPPTILTAVSTKGLGEFRKKRWVTHFNISYANSTTGPWYNYSESGNDYSFTANTDKYTERRHYFASPFKARFIRFYPTKWKGKQPCMRAGVFGCPQNGICQKGYLRVAEDSPCVENIAYGRKSYVNNKRHFKRHVGEWSGSNQAQRAVDGDENQSIHHCTILDNFYVSRPFWMVDLGHSTPISGVVIVTWQGKNLKTNSPVKSSYYDYMRNLRKLTVYVSSEKRRSKKVEKIAKESNKCGYVTSVNEALFQRRIHIECMKPMNGRYLYIEAEGAEDRWSKVFSAVLCEVMAYS
;
A
#
# COMPACT_ATOMS: atom_id res chain seq x y z
N MET A 1 -36.96 24.14 -44.44
CA MET A 1 -35.71 23.40 -44.70
C MET A 1 -34.68 23.84 -43.66
N SER A 2 -34.53 23.06 -42.59
CA SER A 2 -33.68 23.40 -41.44
C SER A 2 -32.40 22.60 -41.51
N CYS A 3 -31.26 23.29 -41.56
CA CYS A 3 -29.93 22.71 -41.67
C CYS A 3 -29.44 22.34 -40.27
N ALA A 4 -29.47 21.05 -39.92
CA ALA A 4 -28.94 20.55 -38.65
C ALA A 4 -27.41 20.60 -38.66
N ARG A 5 -26.82 21.43 -37.78
CA ARG A 5 -25.39 21.40 -37.47
C ARG A 5 -25.09 20.13 -36.65
N ILE A 6 -24.43 19.17 -37.27
CA ILE A 6 -23.85 18.02 -36.58
C ILE A 6 -22.57 18.50 -35.89
N THR A 7 -22.66 18.76 -34.58
CA THR A 7 -21.49 18.99 -33.74
C THR A 7 -20.80 17.66 -33.49
N LEU A 8 -19.71 17.41 -34.22
CA LEU A 8 -18.83 16.26 -34.01
C LEU A 8 -18.17 16.42 -32.63
N ILE A 9 -18.68 15.72 -31.61
CA ILE A 9 -18.01 15.60 -30.32
C ILE A 9 -16.78 14.73 -30.56
N LEU A 10 -15.63 15.37 -30.76
CA LEU A 10 -14.32 14.73 -30.64
C LEU A 10 -14.22 14.18 -29.22
N MET A 11 -14.42 12.87 -29.06
CA MET A 11 -13.95 12.15 -27.89
C MET A 11 -12.43 12.29 -27.88
N LEU A 12 -11.94 13.24 -27.08
CA LEU A 12 -10.55 13.27 -26.65
C LEU A 12 -10.33 11.96 -25.88
N PHE A 13 -9.80 10.96 -26.56
CA PHE A 13 -9.07 9.88 -25.90
C PHE A 13 -7.95 10.57 -25.13
N SER A 14 -8.16 10.73 -23.81
CA SER A 14 -7.10 11.03 -22.88
C SER A 14 -6.04 9.96 -23.09
N SER A 15 -4.98 10.28 -23.83
CA SER A 15 -3.77 9.48 -23.86
C SER A 15 -3.38 9.27 -22.41
N SER A 16 -3.49 8.03 -21.92
CA SER A 16 -2.97 7.62 -20.63
C SER A 16 -1.54 8.14 -20.55
N LYS A 17 -1.30 9.15 -19.70
CA LYS A 17 0.05 9.67 -19.46
C LYS A 17 0.93 8.46 -19.18
N ALA A 18 1.85 8.17 -20.09
CA ALA A 18 2.81 7.09 -19.93
C ALA A 18 3.53 7.34 -18.61
N TRP A 19 3.53 6.34 -17.74
CA TRP A 19 4.24 6.34 -16.47
C TRP A 19 5.69 6.79 -16.74
N HIS A 20 6.03 8.03 -16.40
CA HIS A 20 7.37 8.57 -16.62
C HIS A 20 8.24 8.07 -15.50
N CYS A 21 9.13 7.14 -15.83
CA CYS A 21 10.10 6.61 -14.89
C CYS A 21 11.37 7.43 -14.97
N SER A 22 11.85 7.88 -13.81
CA SER A 22 13.06 8.67 -13.67
C SER A 22 14.34 7.85 -13.88
N ARG A 23 14.27 6.50 -13.82
CA ARG A 23 15.38 5.57 -14.10
C ARG A 23 14.89 4.27 -14.74
N SER A 24 15.78 3.67 -15.52
CA SER A 24 15.63 2.36 -16.17
C SER A 24 16.43 1.32 -15.39
N GLU A 25 15.76 0.37 -14.76
CA GLU A 25 16.33 -0.63 -13.85
C GLU A 25 16.02 -2.06 -14.34
N PRO A 26 16.77 -3.08 -13.87
CA PRO A 26 16.42 -4.49 -14.07
C PRO A 26 15.01 -4.81 -13.57
N LEU A 27 14.20 -5.52 -14.37
CA LEU A 27 12.80 -5.82 -14.04
C LEU A 27 12.61 -7.13 -13.27
N GLY A 28 13.67 -7.93 -13.13
CA GLY A 28 13.78 -8.88 -12.03
C GLY A 28 14.16 -10.31 -12.40
N LEU A 29 14.75 -10.55 -13.56
CA LEU A 29 15.32 -11.88 -13.85
C LEU A 29 16.59 -12.14 -13.00
N ILE A 30 17.43 -11.11 -12.83
CA ILE A 30 18.65 -11.13 -12.01
C ILE A 30 18.30 -11.15 -10.52
N THR A 31 17.29 -10.38 -10.09
CA THR A 31 16.88 -10.28 -8.66
C THR A 31 15.96 -11.41 -8.21
N GLU A 32 15.57 -12.32 -9.11
CA GLU A 32 14.55 -13.35 -8.92
C GLU A 32 13.12 -12.85 -8.61
N ASP A 33 12.85 -11.55 -8.75
CA ASP A 33 11.48 -11.02 -8.66
C ASP A 33 10.57 -11.59 -9.77
N ILE A 34 11.15 -11.87 -10.94
CA ILE A 34 10.51 -12.68 -11.99
C ILE A 34 10.76 -14.15 -11.68
N ARG A 35 9.70 -14.85 -11.29
CA ARG A 35 9.76 -16.26 -10.89
C ARG A 35 9.79 -17.19 -12.10
N SER A 36 10.30 -18.40 -11.92
CA SER A 36 10.47 -19.38 -13.01
C SER A 36 9.18 -19.70 -13.78
N TRP A 37 8.02 -19.68 -13.12
CA TRP A 37 6.72 -19.89 -13.78
C TRP A 37 6.31 -18.77 -14.74
N GLN A 38 6.98 -17.60 -14.67
CA GLN A 38 6.79 -16.48 -15.58
C GLN A 38 7.68 -16.57 -16.83
N ILE A 39 8.53 -17.59 -16.92
CA ILE A 39 9.45 -17.80 -18.04
C ILE A 39 8.97 -19.02 -18.83
N SER A 40 8.84 -18.88 -20.15
CA SER A 40 8.48 -19.96 -21.07
C SER A 40 9.33 -19.86 -22.33
N ALA A 41 9.37 -20.90 -23.15
CA ALA A 41 10.13 -20.90 -24.39
C ALA A 41 9.40 -21.70 -25.46
N SER A 42 9.74 -21.47 -26.73
CA SER A 42 9.33 -22.32 -27.86
C SER A 42 9.74 -23.77 -27.65
N SER A 43 10.97 -23.96 -27.17
CA SER A 43 11.55 -25.25 -26.85
C SER A 43 12.74 -25.09 -25.91
N SER A 44 13.16 -26.18 -25.26
CA SER A 44 14.36 -26.22 -24.45
C SER A 44 15.04 -27.57 -24.60
N TYR A 45 16.38 -27.60 -24.48
CA TYR A 45 17.12 -28.84 -24.30
C TYR A 45 16.52 -29.63 -23.13
N PRO A 46 16.25 -30.93 -23.29
CA PRO A 46 15.84 -31.78 -22.18
C PRO A 46 16.93 -31.85 -21.13
N ASN A 47 16.56 -31.74 -19.85
CA ASN A 47 17.47 -31.85 -18.70
C ASN A 47 18.33 -33.14 -18.75
N ARG A 48 17.77 -34.24 -19.27
CA ARG A 48 18.50 -35.52 -19.47
C ARG A 48 19.65 -35.45 -20.49
N TRP A 49 19.65 -34.49 -21.40
CA TRP A 49 20.72 -34.29 -22.38
C TRP A 49 21.75 -33.32 -21.84
N ASP A 50 21.29 -32.26 -21.19
CA ASP A 50 22.15 -31.32 -20.52
C ASP A 50 21.44 -30.71 -19.31
N ARG A 51 21.94 -31.03 -18.11
CA ARG A 51 21.32 -30.58 -16.86
C ARG A 51 21.46 -29.09 -16.60
N TYR A 52 22.34 -28.41 -17.35
CA TYR A 52 22.56 -26.99 -17.26
C TYR A 52 21.71 -26.20 -18.27
N CYS A 53 20.94 -26.89 -19.12
CA CYS A 53 20.00 -26.25 -20.02
C CYS A 53 18.57 -26.32 -19.46
N SER A 54 17.98 -25.16 -19.19
CA SER A 54 16.59 -25.03 -18.78
C SER A 54 16.08 -23.63 -19.06
N THR A 55 14.81 -23.50 -19.44
CA THR A 55 14.12 -22.21 -19.54
C THR A 55 14.26 -21.37 -18.27
N ASN A 56 14.31 -22.01 -17.10
CA ASN A 56 14.41 -21.31 -15.81
C ASN A 56 15.77 -20.65 -15.56
N TYR A 57 16.81 -21.06 -16.31
CA TYR A 57 18.18 -20.57 -16.19
C TYR A 57 18.49 -19.40 -17.14
N ALA A 58 17.49 -18.86 -17.82
CA ALA A 58 17.65 -17.74 -18.75
C ALA A 58 17.84 -16.38 -18.04
N ARG A 59 18.69 -16.34 -17.02
CA ARG A 59 18.91 -15.17 -16.15
C ARG A 59 20.35 -14.72 -16.31
N VAL A 60 20.56 -13.44 -16.60
CA VAL A 60 21.91 -12.88 -16.65
C VAL A 60 22.60 -13.08 -15.29
N TYR A 61 23.90 -13.36 -15.30
CA TYR A 61 24.69 -13.74 -14.13
C TYR A 61 24.30 -15.05 -13.43
N GLU A 62 23.50 -15.91 -14.09
CA GLU A 62 23.27 -17.25 -13.57
C GLU A 62 24.59 -18.04 -13.38
N THR A 63 24.60 -18.86 -12.34
CA THR A 63 25.76 -19.61 -11.87
C THR A 63 26.27 -20.65 -12.86
N GLY A 64 27.59 -20.72 -13.05
CA GLY A 64 28.25 -21.72 -13.89
C GLY A 64 27.85 -21.63 -15.35
N THR A 65 27.61 -22.78 -15.99
CA THR A 65 27.27 -22.91 -17.42
C THR A 65 25.76 -23.03 -17.68
N LYS A 66 24.93 -22.62 -16.71
CA LYS A 66 23.47 -22.72 -16.81
C LYS A 66 22.90 -21.65 -17.74
N ALA A 67 21.99 -22.02 -18.64
CA ALA A 67 21.30 -21.07 -19.51
C ALA A 67 19.99 -21.67 -20.04
N TRP A 68 19.17 -20.87 -20.71
CA TRP A 68 18.24 -21.46 -21.67
C TRP A 68 19.01 -21.85 -22.94
N CYS A 69 18.78 -23.07 -23.40
CA CYS A 69 19.33 -23.60 -24.64
C CYS A 69 18.14 -24.14 -25.45
N ALA A 70 17.94 -23.64 -26.66
CA ALA A 70 16.81 -24.06 -27.50
C ALA A 70 16.90 -25.53 -27.88
N LYS A 71 15.80 -26.27 -28.05
CA LYS A 71 15.87 -27.69 -28.47
C LYS A 71 16.46 -27.87 -29.87
N ARG A 72 16.22 -26.91 -30.75
CA ARG A 72 16.63 -26.97 -32.17
C ARG A 72 17.51 -25.77 -32.49
N LYS A 73 18.45 -25.96 -33.42
CA LYS A 73 19.23 -24.88 -34.04
C LYS A 73 18.39 -24.21 -35.13
N SER A 74 17.38 -23.44 -34.73
CA SER A 74 16.42 -22.80 -35.65
C SER A 74 16.24 -21.30 -35.33
N PRO A 75 16.11 -20.43 -36.36
CA PRO A 75 15.81 -19.01 -36.16
C PRO A 75 14.38 -18.74 -35.68
N SER A 76 13.55 -19.79 -35.54
CA SER A 76 12.18 -19.72 -35.00
C SER A 76 12.10 -19.89 -33.48
N GLU A 77 13.24 -20.11 -32.82
CA GLU A 77 13.27 -20.34 -31.37
C GLU A 77 13.15 -19.03 -30.60
N TRP A 78 12.41 -19.06 -29.51
CA TRP A 78 12.19 -17.91 -28.66
C TRP A 78 12.11 -18.27 -27.19
N ILE A 79 12.49 -17.31 -26.35
CA ILE A 79 12.18 -17.32 -24.92
C ILE A 79 11.25 -16.16 -24.58
N GLN A 80 10.23 -16.43 -23.78
CA GLN A 80 9.20 -15.50 -23.36
C GLN A 80 9.27 -15.24 -21.86
N VAL A 81 9.11 -13.97 -21.49
CA VAL A 81 9.06 -13.51 -20.10
C VAL A 81 7.74 -12.76 -19.86
N ASP A 82 6.98 -13.19 -18.86
CA ASP A 82 5.81 -12.48 -18.32
C ASP A 82 6.26 -11.57 -17.17
N LEU A 83 6.26 -10.25 -17.37
CA LEU A 83 6.61 -9.27 -16.33
C LEU A 83 5.56 -9.18 -15.19
N GLY A 84 4.38 -9.77 -15.41
CA GLY A 84 3.23 -9.75 -14.53
C GLY A 84 2.38 -8.50 -14.73
N VAL A 85 2.98 -7.32 -14.60
CA VAL A 85 2.34 -6.03 -14.86
C VAL A 85 2.98 -5.42 -16.11
N ALA A 86 2.21 -4.67 -16.90
CA ALA A 86 2.77 -3.95 -18.03
C ALA A 86 3.88 -2.98 -17.56
N ALA A 87 5.00 -3.03 -18.26
CA ALA A 87 6.18 -2.22 -17.99
C ALA A 87 6.48 -1.33 -19.19
N SER A 88 7.11 -0.18 -18.94
CA SER A 88 7.80 0.58 -19.97
C SER A 88 9.20 -0.03 -20.13
N ILE A 89 9.45 -0.64 -21.27
CA ILE A 89 10.67 -1.39 -21.59
C ILE A 89 11.58 -0.47 -22.41
N SER A 90 12.76 -0.18 -21.88
CA SER A 90 13.76 0.72 -22.47
C SER A 90 15.00 -0.02 -23.00
N GLY A 91 15.17 -1.29 -22.65
CA GLY A 91 16.33 -2.07 -23.09
C GLY A 91 16.34 -3.48 -22.54
N VAL A 92 17.40 -4.21 -22.85
CA VAL A 92 17.65 -5.56 -22.39
C VAL A 92 19.14 -5.79 -22.16
N MET A 93 19.46 -6.75 -21.30
CA MET A 93 20.80 -7.32 -21.19
C MET A 93 20.76 -8.77 -21.68
N THR A 94 21.76 -9.19 -22.43
CA THR A 94 21.94 -10.58 -22.86
C THR A 94 23.30 -11.12 -22.46
N GLN A 95 23.36 -12.39 -22.13
CA GLN A 95 24.59 -13.12 -21.86
C GLN A 95 24.51 -14.49 -22.53
N GLY A 96 25.65 -15.02 -22.97
CA GLY A 96 25.75 -16.40 -23.45
C GLY A 96 25.65 -17.43 -22.32
N ARG A 97 26.11 -18.65 -22.60
CA ARG A 97 26.05 -19.77 -21.65
C ARG A 97 27.17 -19.79 -20.59
N CYS A 98 28.22 -19.02 -20.80
CA CYS A 98 29.46 -19.02 -20.02
C CYS A 98 30.28 -20.31 -20.07
N ASP A 99 30.20 -21.08 -21.16
CA ASP A 99 30.93 -22.34 -21.36
C ASP A 99 32.05 -22.27 -22.41
N GLY A 100 32.29 -21.08 -22.97
CA GLY A 100 33.24 -20.83 -24.06
C GLY A 100 32.75 -21.19 -25.46
N ARG A 101 31.52 -21.73 -25.61
CA ARG A 101 31.08 -22.37 -26.85
C ARG A 101 29.77 -21.84 -27.43
N GLU A 102 28.84 -21.44 -26.56
CA GLU A 102 27.45 -21.19 -26.98
C GLU A 102 26.94 -19.80 -26.59
N TRP A 103 26.48 -19.06 -27.59
CA TRP A 103 25.80 -17.77 -27.40
C TRP A 103 25.03 -17.34 -28.67
N VAL A 104 24.01 -16.50 -28.48
CA VAL A 104 23.25 -15.88 -29.56
C VAL A 104 23.95 -14.59 -30.01
N THR A 105 24.16 -14.44 -31.32
CA THR A 105 24.86 -13.31 -31.94
C THR A 105 23.92 -12.26 -32.55
N SER A 106 22.66 -12.62 -32.84
CA SER A 106 21.62 -11.64 -33.17
C SER A 106 20.23 -12.15 -32.81
N PHE A 107 19.32 -11.23 -32.48
CA PHE A 107 17.96 -11.56 -32.07
C PHE A 107 16.97 -10.42 -32.38
N LYS A 108 15.67 -10.74 -32.38
CA LYS A 108 14.57 -9.76 -32.43
C LYS A 108 13.74 -9.83 -31.16
N ILE A 109 13.09 -8.73 -30.81
CA ILE A 109 12.17 -8.69 -29.66
C ILE A 109 10.76 -8.42 -30.15
N SER A 110 9.80 -9.23 -29.70
CA SER A 110 8.38 -8.89 -29.79
C SER A 110 7.77 -8.73 -28.40
N TYR A 111 6.78 -7.85 -28.27
CA TYR A 111 6.10 -7.57 -27.01
C TYR A 111 4.57 -7.63 -27.17
N SER A 112 3.88 -7.84 -26.06
CA SER A 112 2.42 -7.97 -26.02
C SER A 112 1.86 -7.53 -24.65
N HIS A 113 0.58 -7.11 -24.64
CA HIS A 113 -0.18 -6.87 -23.41
C HIS A 113 -0.98 -8.10 -22.95
N ASP A 114 -1.37 -8.98 -23.88
CA ASP A 114 -2.33 -10.07 -23.69
C ASP A 114 -1.78 -11.47 -24.03
N ALA A 115 -0.53 -11.54 -24.52
CA ALA A 115 0.13 -12.73 -25.05
C ALA A 115 -0.51 -13.34 -26.31
N PHE A 116 -1.50 -12.67 -26.91
CA PHE A 116 -2.18 -13.09 -28.14
C PHE A 116 -1.80 -12.19 -29.32
N HIS A 117 -1.88 -10.87 -29.14
CA HIS A 117 -1.47 -9.89 -30.14
C HIS A 117 -0.03 -9.43 -29.88
N TRP A 118 0.86 -9.72 -30.82
CA TRP A 118 2.29 -9.42 -30.71
C TRP A 118 2.70 -8.32 -31.67
N LYS A 119 3.54 -7.40 -31.19
CA LYS A 119 4.21 -6.37 -31.99
C LYS A 119 5.71 -6.52 -31.87
N TYR A 120 6.46 -6.22 -32.93
CA TYR A 120 7.91 -6.19 -32.86
C TYR A 120 8.38 -4.83 -32.35
N VAL A 121 9.52 -4.83 -31.66
CA VAL A 121 10.24 -3.59 -31.37
C VAL A 121 10.82 -3.07 -32.69
N ASN A 122 10.54 -1.82 -33.00
CA ASN A 122 11.02 -1.18 -34.22
C ASN A 122 12.26 -0.33 -33.95
N ASP A 123 13.05 -0.11 -34.98
CA ASP A 123 14.16 0.85 -34.98
C ASP A 123 13.66 2.28 -35.22
N ALA A 124 14.59 3.23 -35.28
CA ALA A 124 14.27 4.63 -35.56
C ALA A 124 13.55 4.86 -36.92
N TYR A 125 13.63 3.90 -37.84
CA TYR A 125 13.08 3.94 -39.19
C TYR A 125 11.82 3.07 -39.36
N ASP A 126 11.23 2.60 -38.25
CA ASP A 126 10.01 1.79 -38.19
C ASP A 126 10.13 0.37 -38.78
N ASN A 127 11.36 -0.13 -38.99
CA ASN A 127 11.59 -1.53 -39.34
C ASN A 127 11.72 -2.40 -38.10
N HIS A 128 11.40 -3.70 -38.20
CA HIS A 128 11.61 -4.65 -37.11
C HIS A 128 13.09 -4.69 -36.72
N ARG A 129 13.40 -4.19 -35.52
CA ARG A 129 14.77 -4.00 -35.05
C ARG A 129 15.47 -5.35 -34.89
N LEU A 130 16.61 -5.49 -35.57
CA LEU A 130 17.57 -6.57 -35.34
C LEU A 130 18.57 -6.10 -34.28
N PHE A 131 18.61 -6.80 -33.15
CA PHE A 131 19.57 -6.53 -32.08
C PHE A 131 20.84 -7.37 -32.32
N GLU A 132 21.99 -6.71 -32.24
CA GLU A 132 23.26 -7.41 -32.13
C GLU A 132 23.39 -8.04 -30.74
N GLY A 133 23.61 -9.35 -30.72
CA GLY A 133 23.76 -10.17 -29.52
C GLY A 133 25.21 -10.25 -29.03
N ASN A 134 25.51 -11.30 -28.27
CA ASN A 134 26.81 -11.46 -27.61
C ASN A 134 27.92 -11.79 -28.62
N ILE A 135 29.15 -11.38 -28.29
CA ILE A 135 30.37 -11.68 -29.08
C ILE A 135 31.16 -12.85 -28.49
N ASP A 136 30.86 -13.22 -27.24
CA ASP A 136 31.45 -14.34 -26.53
C ASP A 136 30.40 -14.99 -25.59
N SER A 137 30.77 -16.08 -24.93
CA SER A 137 29.84 -16.84 -24.09
C SER A 137 29.54 -16.18 -22.73
N CYS A 138 30.38 -15.27 -22.24
CA CYS A 138 30.38 -14.82 -20.84
C CYS A 138 30.07 -13.33 -20.63
N SER A 139 30.47 -12.46 -21.54
CA SER A 139 30.28 -11.03 -21.41
C SER A 139 28.80 -10.66 -21.51
N VAL A 140 28.38 -9.72 -20.68
CA VAL A 140 27.02 -9.18 -20.71
C VAL A 140 26.96 -8.06 -21.72
N ARG A 141 26.02 -8.13 -22.66
CA ARG A 141 25.76 -7.10 -23.64
C ARG A 141 24.49 -6.33 -23.29
N HIS A 142 24.58 -5.00 -23.29
CA HIS A 142 23.44 -4.12 -23.14
C HIS A 142 22.91 -3.70 -24.50
N SER A 143 21.59 -3.68 -24.67
CA SER A 143 20.91 -3.23 -25.88
C SER A 143 19.73 -2.34 -25.51
N TYR A 144 19.80 -1.05 -25.86
CA TYR A 144 18.74 -0.09 -25.59
C TYR A 144 17.77 0.02 -26.75
N ILE A 145 16.51 0.35 -26.44
CA ILE A 145 15.44 0.57 -27.41
C ILE A 145 15.27 2.08 -27.59
N ASP A 146 15.31 2.56 -28.84
CA ASP A 146 15.32 4.01 -29.14
C ASP A 146 14.04 4.69 -28.64
N LYS A 147 12.91 3.98 -28.76
CA LYS A 147 11.60 4.39 -28.24
C LYS A 147 11.10 3.32 -27.28
N PRO A 148 11.06 3.60 -25.95
CA PRO A 148 10.55 2.64 -24.99
C PRO A 148 9.16 2.12 -25.37
N VAL A 149 8.97 0.81 -25.26
CA VAL A 149 7.69 0.16 -25.60
C VAL A 149 6.97 -0.24 -24.33
N ILE A 150 5.63 -0.21 -24.35
CA ILE A 150 4.83 -0.66 -23.21
C ILE A 150 4.33 -2.07 -23.50
N GLY A 151 4.60 -3.01 -22.59
CA GLY A 151 4.18 -4.40 -22.72
C GLY A 151 4.32 -5.17 -21.42
N ARG A 152 3.56 -6.27 -21.29
CA ARG A 152 3.66 -7.20 -20.16
C ARG A 152 4.48 -8.44 -20.52
N PHE A 153 4.31 -8.94 -21.74
CA PHE A 153 5.01 -10.11 -22.23
C PHE A 153 6.07 -9.68 -23.23
N LEU A 154 7.25 -10.28 -23.15
CA LEU A 154 8.32 -10.12 -24.13
C LEU A 154 8.75 -11.48 -24.66
N ARG A 155 9.07 -11.57 -25.95
CA ARG A 155 9.72 -12.71 -26.59
C ARG A 155 11.03 -12.27 -27.21
N PHE A 156 12.09 -13.00 -26.92
CA PHE A 156 13.40 -12.88 -27.55
C PHE A 156 13.50 -13.98 -28.60
N HIS A 157 13.46 -13.60 -29.88
CA HIS A 157 13.55 -14.50 -31.02
C HIS A 157 15.00 -14.60 -31.46
N THR A 158 15.61 -15.78 -31.34
CA THR A 158 17.01 -15.99 -31.71
C THR A 158 17.14 -16.08 -33.23
N ILE A 159 18.00 -15.26 -33.84
CA ILE A 159 18.15 -15.21 -35.31
C ILE A 159 19.44 -15.89 -35.75
N SER A 160 20.58 -15.57 -35.12
CA SER A 160 21.87 -16.20 -35.37
C SER A 160 22.61 -16.47 -34.06
N TRP A 161 23.47 -17.49 -34.05
CA TRP A 161 24.20 -17.93 -32.85
C TRP A 161 25.54 -18.56 -33.21
N LYS A 162 26.44 -18.65 -32.24
CA LYS A 162 27.65 -19.48 -32.31
C LYS A 162 27.43 -20.78 -31.56
N GLY A 163 27.77 -21.91 -32.18
CA GLY A 163 27.64 -23.25 -31.60
C GLY A 163 26.19 -23.72 -31.54
N HIS A 164 25.40 -23.11 -30.65
CA HIS A 164 24.01 -23.45 -30.38
C HIS A 164 23.23 -22.23 -29.83
N PRO A 165 21.91 -22.08 -30.09
CA PRO A 165 21.13 -20.98 -29.53
C PRO A 165 20.97 -21.16 -28.02
N SER A 166 21.84 -20.49 -27.28
CA SER A 166 21.86 -20.48 -25.82
C SER A 166 21.96 -19.02 -25.34
N MET A 167 21.06 -18.62 -24.42
CA MET A 167 20.94 -17.23 -23.99
C MET A 167 20.45 -17.12 -22.54
N ARG A 168 20.95 -16.09 -21.85
CA ARG A 168 20.47 -15.54 -20.58
C ARG A 168 20.00 -14.10 -20.83
N VAL A 169 18.91 -13.68 -20.19
CA VAL A 169 18.33 -12.35 -20.43
C VAL A 169 17.99 -11.61 -19.14
N GLU A 170 17.98 -10.29 -19.22
CA GLU A 170 17.35 -9.37 -18.26
C GLU A 170 16.66 -8.26 -19.05
N ILE A 171 15.50 -7.81 -18.56
CA ILE A 171 14.75 -6.71 -19.16
C ILE A 171 15.02 -5.44 -18.36
N LEU A 172 15.29 -4.35 -19.06
CA LEU A 172 15.49 -3.03 -18.48
C LEU A 172 14.28 -2.15 -18.74
N GLY A 173 13.91 -1.39 -17.71
CA GLY A 173 12.82 -0.44 -17.83
C GLY A 173 12.27 -0.05 -16.48
N CYS A 174 10.96 0.10 -16.44
CA CYS A 174 10.26 0.32 -15.19
C CYS A 174 8.85 -0.25 -15.24
N GLN A 175 8.35 -0.62 -14.08
CA GLN A 175 7.03 -1.20 -13.92
C GLN A 175 6.41 -0.68 -12.62
N PRO A 176 5.07 -0.64 -12.51
CA PRO A 176 4.42 -0.53 -11.21
C PRO A 176 4.92 -1.63 -10.28
N CYS A 177 5.10 -1.30 -9.02
CA CYS A 177 5.67 -2.24 -8.07
C CYS A 177 4.73 -3.41 -7.73
N LYS A 178 5.32 -4.50 -7.25
CA LYS A 178 4.66 -5.80 -6.99
C LYS A 178 4.88 -6.24 -5.53
N GLN A 179 4.98 -5.27 -4.62
CA GLN A 179 5.28 -5.54 -3.22
C GLN A 179 4.06 -6.17 -2.53
N PRO A 180 4.25 -7.14 -1.62
CA PRO A 180 3.15 -7.69 -0.84
C PRO A 180 2.59 -6.62 0.11
N LEU A 181 1.31 -6.27 -0.06
CA LEU A 181 0.57 -5.32 0.79
C LEU A 181 -0.19 -6.03 1.91
N ALA A 182 -0.64 -7.27 1.66
CA ALA A 182 -1.41 -8.06 2.61
C ALA A 182 -0.52 -8.85 3.60
N LEU A 183 0.36 -8.15 4.34
CA LEU A 183 1.20 -8.75 5.37
C LEU A 183 0.80 -8.25 6.77
N PRO A 184 0.81 -9.11 7.80
CA PRO A 184 0.68 -8.67 9.19
C PRO A 184 1.86 -7.75 9.57
N PRO A 185 1.66 -6.74 10.44
CA PRO A 185 0.40 -6.33 11.07
C PRO A 185 -0.40 -5.29 10.25
N TYR A 186 0.13 -4.85 9.11
CA TYR A 186 -0.38 -3.68 8.38
C TYR A 186 -1.73 -3.93 7.71
N ALA A 187 -1.92 -5.12 7.15
CA ALA A 187 -3.19 -5.49 6.56
C ALA A 187 -4.14 -6.04 7.62
N LYS A 188 -5.38 -5.54 7.64
CA LYS A 188 -6.43 -6.06 8.53
C LYS A 188 -7.38 -6.94 7.74
N THR A 189 -7.62 -8.15 8.22
CA THR A 189 -8.50 -9.12 7.57
C THR A 189 -9.81 -9.25 8.33
N THR A 190 -10.91 -9.26 7.59
CA THR A 190 -12.26 -9.56 8.11
C THR A 190 -12.97 -10.49 7.14
N ALA A 191 -14.01 -11.18 7.59
CA ALA A 191 -14.76 -12.09 6.75
C ALA A 191 -16.25 -12.06 7.06
N SER A 192 -17.06 -12.58 6.13
CA SER A 192 -18.51 -12.76 6.31
C SER A 192 -18.84 -13.71 7.45
N SER A 193 -18.07 -14.79 7.57
CA SER A 193 -18.23 -15.82 8.56
C SER A 193 -16.92 -16.58 8.77
N GLU A 194 -16.75 -17.19 9.94
CA GLU A 194 -15.54 -17.90 10.31
C GLU A 194 -15.88 -19.27 10.88
N SER A 195 -15.15 -20.30 10.45
CA SER A 195 -15.33 -21.64 10.97
C SER A 195 -14.63 -21.77 12.32
N SER A 196 -15.41 -21.92 13.39
CA SER A 196 -14.89 -22.05 14.75
C SER A 196 -14.31 -23.46 14.99
N PRO A 197 -13.16 -23.60 15.67
CA PRO A 197 -12.65 -24.90 16.07
C PRO A 197 -13.50 -25.51 17.21
N ASN A 198 -13.91 -26.77 17.05
CA ASN A 198 -14.56 -27.52 18.13
C ASN A 198 -13.56 -27.71 19.29
N LYS A 199 -13.87 -27.19 20.48
CA LYS A 199 -13.03 -27.22 21.71
C LYS A 199 -12.67 -28.62 22.25
N ARG A 200 -13.02 -29.72 21.58
CA ARG A 200 -12.80 -31.08 22.08
C ARG A 200 -11.66 -31.77 21.31
N ASN A 201 -10.46 -31.72 21.91
CA ASN A 201 -9.32 -32.62 21.67
C ASN A 201 -8.69 -32.69 20.27
N SER A 202 -8.49 -31.55 19.60
CA SER A 202 -7.49 -31.47 18.52
C SER A 202 -6.84 -30.09 18.52
N PRO A 203 -5.54 -29.97 18.17
CA PRO A 203 -4.94 -28.68 17.81
C PRO A 203 -5.54 -28.24 16.47
N SER A 204 -6.81 -27.88 16.50
CA SER A 204 -7.62 -27.59 15.32
C SER A 204 -7.49 -26.10 15.03
N ILE A 205 -6.69 -25.82 14.01
CA ILE A 205 -6.42 -24.51 13.44
C ILE A 205 -7.74 -23.72 13.30
N SER A 206 -7.72 -22.49 13.81
CA SER A 206 -8.84 -21.56 13.71
C SER A 206 -9.09 -21.23 12.22
N GLY A 207 -10.33 -21.25 11.76
CA GLY A 207 -10.67 -20.85 10.39
C GLY A 207 -10.95 -19.36 10.27
N THR A 208 -10.26 -18.53 11.06
CA THR A 208 -10.54 -17.10 11.22
C THR A 208 -9.96 -16.28 10.07
N ALA A 209 -10.42 -15.04 9.92
CA ALA A 209 -9.88 -14.14 8.90
C ALA A 209 -8.38 -13.87 9.08
N GLN A 210 -7.87 -13.89 10.31
CA GLN A 210 -6.45 -13.64 10.63
C GLN A 210 -5.54 -14.77 10.14
N ASP A 211 -6.07 -15.98 9.94
CA ASP A 211 -5.32 -17.09 9.38
C ASP A 211 -5.22 -17.04 7.85
N SER A 212 -5.79 -16.02 7.19
CA SER A 212 -5.85 -15.91 5.73
C SER A 212 -4.57 -15.42 5.04
N TYR A 213 -3.51 -15.01 5.74
CA TYR A 213 -2.31 -14.53 5.06
C TYR A 213 -1.60 -15.67 4.28
N LEU A 214 -0.97 -15.37 3.14
CA LEU A 214 -0.31 -16.38 2.29
C LEU A 214 0.72 -17.26 3.00
N LEU A 215 1.44 -16.69 3.98
CA LEU A 215 2.56 -17.35 4.67
C LEU A 215 2.13 -18.17 5.89
N THR A 216 0.87 -18.07 6.33
CA THR A 216 0.39 -18.82 7.50
C THR A 216 0.25 -20.31 7.16
N LYS A 217 0.30 -21.16 8.19
CA LYS A 217 -0.07 -22.59 8.06
C LYS A 217 -1.59 -22.79 7.99
N GLY A 218 -2.34 -21.85 8.59
CA GLY A 218 -3.80 -21.84 8.59
C GLY A 218 -4.41 -21.33 7.28
N ALA A 219 -5.71 -21.06 7.32
CA ALA A 219 -6.45 -20.35 6.28
C ALA A 219 -7.74 -19.81 6.87
N TRP A 220 -8.28 -18.74 6.30
CA TRP A 220 -9.68 -18.42 6.55
C TRP A 220 -10.55 -19.52 5.94
N CYS A 221 -11.58 -19.92 6.68
CA CYS A 221 -12.57 -20.86 6.22
C CYS A 221 -13.96 -20.34 6.60
N ALA A 222 -14.85 -20.20 5.63
CA ALA A 222 -16.23 -19.77 5.90
C ALA A 222 -17.02 -20.82 6.68
N GLN A 223 -18.09 -20.38 7.36
CA GLN A 223 -19.09 -21.29 7.91
C GLN A 223 -19.84 -22.01 6.78
N LYS A 224 -20.22 -23.26 7.00
CA LYS A 224 -20.93 -24.07 5.98
C LYS A 224 -22.31 -23.51 5.63
N SER A 225 -22.93 -22.79 6.56
CA SER A 225 -24.23 -22.13 6.38
C SER A 225 -24.15 -20.84 5.58
N ASP A 226 -22.94 -20.30 5.37
CA ASP A 226 -22.74 -19.05 4.65
C ASP A 226 -22.88 -19.28 3.14
N LYS A 227 -23.96 -18.72 2.57
CA LYS A 227 -24.28 -18.85 1.15
C LYS A 227 -23.51 -17.86 0.27
N GLN A 228 -22.97 -16.78 0.84
CA GLN A 228 -22.26 -15.73 0.12
C GLN A 228 -20.97 -15.34 0.87
N PRO A 229 -20.02 -16.29 0.98
CA PRO A 229 -18.83 -16.07 1.77
C PRO A 229 -17.94 -15.01 1.12
N TRP A 230 -17.34 -14.15 1.94
CA TRP A 230 -16.33 -13.21 1.50
C TRP A 230 -15.20 -13.06 2.51
N LEU A 231 -13.99 -12.83 2.00
CA LEU A 231 -12.81 -12.43 2.76
C LEU A 231 -12.41 -11.02 2.33
N GLN A 232 -12.31 -10.11 3.28
CA GLN A 232 -11.89 -8.73 3.06
C GLN A 232 -10.49 -8.51 3.60
N ILE A 233 -9.69 -7.76 2.84
CA ILE A 233 -8.38 -7.27 3.24
C ILE A 233 -8.40 -5.76 3.14
N ASP A 234 -8.19 -5.08 4.26
CA ASP A 234 -7.83 -3.65 4.32
C ASP A 234 -6.32 -3.54 4.15
N VAL A 235 -5.86 -2.98 3.03
CA VAL A 235 -4.43 -2.79 2.74
C VAL A 235 -3.90 -1.43 3.23
N GLY A 236 -4.69 -0.69 4.02
CA GLY A 236 -4.31 0.61 4.58
C GLY A 236 -4.82 1.78 3.74
N PRO A 237 -4.05 2.85 3.51
CA PRO A 237 -4.45 3.94 2.61
C PRO A 237 -4.80 3.44 1.20
N PRO A 238 -5.53 4.24 0.39
CA PRO A 238 -5.72 3.90 -1.01
C PRO A 238 -4.38 3.71 -1.72
N THR A 239 -4.10 2.47 -2.10
CA THR A 239 -2.85 2.02 -2.72
C THR A 239 -3.12 1.52 -4.12
N ILE A 240 -2.10 1.50 -4.98
CA ILE A 240 -2.25 0.92 -6.33
C ILE A 240 -2.11 -0.59 -6.20
N LEU A 241 -3.18 -1.32 -6.50
CA LEU A 241 -3.18 -2.77 -6.53
C LEU A 241 -2.77 -3.27 -7.91
N THR A 242 -1.80 -4.17 -7.95
CA THR A 242 -1.24 -4.72 -9.19
C THR A 242 -1.48 -6.22 -9.34
N ALA A 243 -1.67 -6.94 -8.22
CA ALA A 243 -1.96 -8.37 -8.27
C ALA A 243 -2.70 -8.84 -7.02
N VAL A 244 -3.32 -10.01 -7.14
CA VAL A 244 -3.77 -10.83 -6.03
C VAL A 244 -3.20 -12.23 -6.13
N SER A 245 -3.19 -12.95 -5.02
CA SER A 245 -2.72 -14.32 -4.99
C SER A 245 -3.51 -15.13 -4.00
N THR A 246 -3.67 -16.43 -4.28
CA THR A 246 -4.41 -17.35 -3.43
C THR A 246 -3.62 -18.63 -3.16
N LYS A 247 -3.86 -19.22 -1.99
CA LYS A 247 -3.45 -20.58 -1.61
C LYS A 247 -4.59 -21.29 -0.89
N GLY A 248 -4.57 -22.62 -0.89
CA GLY A 248 -5.46 -23.41 -0.05
C GLY A 248 -5.03 -23.47 1.41
N LEU A 249 -5.74 -24.29 2.19
CA LEU A 249 -5.41 -24.59 3.58
C LEU A 249 -4.06 -25.33 3.67
N GLY A 250 -3.12 -24.79 4.45
CA GLY A 250 -1.76 -25.33 4.55
C GLY A 250 -1.64 -26.65 5.32
N GLU A 251 -2.60 -26.99 6.17
CA GLU A 251 -2.57 -28.18 7.04
C GLU A 251 -2.54 -29.50 6.25
N PHE A 252 -1.73 -30.48 6.67
CA PHE A 252 -1.47 -31.71 5.93
C PHE A 252 -2.68 -32.62 5.71
N ARG A 253 -3.65 -32.68 6.64
CA ARG A 253 -4.73 -33.70 6.59
C ARG A 253 -5.94 -33.31 5.73
N LYS A 254 -6.33 -32.03 5.70
CA LYS A 254 -7.55 -31.59 5.00
C LYS A 254 -7.22 -31.03 3.62
N LYS A 255 -7.96 -31.47 2.60
CA LYS A 255 -7.84 -30.99 1.21
C LYS A 255 -8.94 -29.95 0.96
N ARG A 256 -8.62 -28.67 1.20
CA ARG A 256 -9.56 -27.55 1.02
C ARG A 256 -8.87 -26.34 0.38
N TRP A 257 -9.47 -25.81 -0.68
CA TRP A 257 -9.01 -24.61 -1.38
C TRP A 257 -10.11 -24.05 -2.26
N VAL A 258 -10.05 -22.75 -2.54
CA VAL A 258 -10.90 -22.07 -3.52
C VAL A 258 -10.37 -22.34 -4.93
N THR A 259 -11.28 -22.63 -5.87
CA THR A 259 -10.94 -22.87 -7.28
C THR A 259 -11.39 -21.73 -8.18
N HIS A 260 -12.45 -21.00 -7.82
CA HIS A 260 -12.90 -19.80 -8.52
C HIS A 260 -13.36 -18.73 -7.53
N PHE A 261 -13.15 -17.46 -7.87
CA PHE A 261 -13.59 -16.32 -7.07
C PHE A 261 -13.77 -15.06 -7.91
N ASN A 262 -14.56 -14.13 -7.39
CA ASN A 262 -14.68 -12.77 -7.91
C ASN A 262 -14.07 -11.77 -6.92
N ILE A 263 -13.78 -10.55 -7.40
CA ILE A 263 -13.24 -9.47 -6.57
C ILE A 263 -14.15 -8.25 -6.62
N SER A 264 -14.32 -7.61 -5.47
CA SER A 264 -14.75 -6.21 -5.41
C SER A 264 -13.77 -5.37 -4.59
N TYR A 265 -13.78 -4.05 -4.79
CA TYR A 265 -12.87 -3.13 -4.12
C TYR A 265 -13.56 -1.81 -3.74
N ALA A 266 -13.00 -1.12 -2.75
CA ALA A 266 -13.48 0.18 -2.29
C ALA A 266 -12.32 1.07 -1.82
N ASN A 267 -12.50 2.39 -1.95
CA ASN A 267 -11.52 3.39 -1.51
C ASN A 267 -11.72 3.84 -0.06
N SER A 268 -12.92 3.69 0.49
CA SER A 268 -13.29 4.18 1.81
C SER A 268 -14.27 3.22 2.49
N THR A 269 -14.31 3.27 3.82
CA THR A 269 -15.14 2.36 4.64
C THR A 269 -16.63 2.52 4.37
N THR A 270 -17.06 3.76 4.09
CA THR A 270 -18.45 4.14 3.79
C THR A 270 -18.73 4.32 2.30
N GLY A 271 -17.75 4.06 1.43
CA GLY A 271 -17.88 4.27 -0.02
C GLY A 271 -18.59 3.13 -0.72
N PRO A 272 -19.02 3.34 -1.98
CA PRO A 272 -19.51 2.25 -2.81
C PRO A 272 -18.41 1.22 -3.09
N TRP A 273 -18.83 -0.03 -3.25
CA TRP A 273 -17.98 -1.13 -3.72
C TRP A 273 -18.11 -1.26 -5.22
N TYR A 274 -16.98 -1.51 -5.89
CA TYR A 274 -16.91 -1.71 -7.33
C TYR A 274 -16.47 -3.14 -7.61
N ASN A 275 -17.16 -3.84 -8.51
CA ASN A 275 -16.73 -5.15 -8.97
C ASN A 275 -15.54 -4.99 -9.92
N TYR A 276 -14.55 -5.87 -9.79
CA TYR A 276 -13.48 -5.95 -10.77
C TYR A 276 -14.01 -6.59 -12.06
N SER A 277 -13.82 -5.90 -13.17
CA SER A 277 -14.19 -6.35 -14.51
C SER A 277 -13.02 -6.13 -15.46
N GLU A 278 -12.90 -7.02 -16.45
CA GLU A 278 -11.96 -6.84 -17.57
C GLU A 278 -12.79 -6.71 -18.85
N SER A 279 -12.52 -5.67 -19.65
CA SER A 279 -13.27 -5.38 -20.88
C SER A 279 -14.78 -5.22 -20.69
N GLY A 280 -15.20 -4.70 -19.53
CA GLY A 280 -16.61 -4.41 -19.21
C GLY A 280 -17.44 -5.61 -18.74
N ASN A 281 -16.85 -6.80 -18.65
CA ASN A 281 -17.52 -8.00 -18.12
C ASN A 281 -16.95 -8.38 -16.75
N ASP A 282 -17.82 -8.82 -15.84
CA ASP A 282 -17.43 -9.38 -14.55
C ASP A 282 -16.40 -10.49 -14.75
N TYR A 283 -15.22 -10.33 -14.13
CA TYR A 283 -14.13 -11.26 -14.33
C TYR A 283 -14.12 -12.32 -13.22
N SER A 284 -14.27 -13.59 -13.61
CA SER A 284 -14.17 -14.73 -12.70
C SER A 284 -12.74 -15.30 -12.72
N PHE A 285 -12.03 -15.18 -11.60
CA PHE A 285 -10.67 -15.67 -11.47
C PHE A 285 -10.63 -17.19 -11.24
N THR A 286 -9.75 -17.89 -11.95
CA THR A 286 -9.39 -19.29 -11.65
C THR A 286 -8.29 -19.34 -10.58
N ALA A 287 -8.63 -19.73 -9.35
CA ALA A 287 -7.70 -19.83 -8.22
C ALA A 287 -6.85 -21.12 -8.27
N ASN A 288 -6.90 -21.95 -7.23
CA ASN A 288 -5.94 -23.02 -7.03
C ASN A 288 -6.45 -24.38 -7.53
N THR A 289 -5.53 -25.21 -8.04
CA THR A 289 -5.75 -26.62 -8.37
C THR A 289 -5.38 -27.56 -7.22
N ASP A 290 -4.57 -27.09 -6.28
CA ASP A 290 -4.13 -27.78 -5.08
C ASP A 290 -4.05 -26.80 -3.88
N LYS A 291 -3.66 -27.28 -2.69
CA LYS A 291 -3.66 -26.44 -1.48
C LYS A 291 -2.34 -25.72 -1.17
N TYR A 292 -1.24 -26.09 -1.83
CA TYR A 292 0.12 -25.66 -1.49
C TYR A 292 0.65 -24.59 -2.46
N THR A 293 0.36 -24.77 -3.75
CA THR A 293 0.87 -23.92 -4.82
C THR A 293 0.22 -22.55 -4.76
N GLU A 294 1.07 -21.52 -4.73
CA GLU A 294 0.60 -20.14 -4.88
C GLU A 294 0.05 -19.93 -6.29
N ARG A 295 -1.16 -19.38 -6.38
CA ARG A 295 -1.70 -18.92 -7.66
C ARG A 295 -1.80 -17.40 -7.64
N ARG A 296 -0.98 -16.73 -8.43
CA ARG A 296 -0.96 -15.26 -8.56
C ARG A 296 -1.65 -14.82 -9.85
N HIS A 297 -2.49 -13.80 -9.74
CA HIS A 297 -3.16 -13.12 -10.84
C HIS A 297 -2.78 -11.64 -10.83
N TYR A 298 -2.16 -11.19 -11.91
CA TYR A 298 -1.90 -9.77 -12.14
C TYR A 298 -3.10 -9.14 -12.82
N PHE A 299 -3.49 -7.95 -12.38
CA PHE A 299 -4.59 -7.20 -13.00
C PHE A 299 -4.15 -6.66 -14.35
N ALA A 300 -5.00 -6.79 -15.37
CA ALA A 300 -4.75 -6.21 -16.69
C ALA A 300 -4.57 -4.69 -16.61
N SER A 301 -5.32 -4.04 -15.71
CA SER A 301 -5.19 -2.62 -15.39
C SER A 301 -5.08 -2.43 -13.87
N PRO A 302 -3.90 -2.08 -13.33
CA PRO A 302 -3.77 -1.72 -11.93
C PRO A 302 -4.72 -0.59 -11.53
N PHE A 303 -5.33 -0.68 -10.35
CA PHE A 303 -6.32 0.27 -9.87
C PHE A 303 -6.06 0.67 -8.42
N LYS A 304 -6.61 1.81 -7.99
CA LYS A 304 -6.48 2.28 -6.61
C LYS A 304 -7.58 1.70 -5.73
N ALA A 305 -7.21 1.16 -4.57
CA ALA A 305 -8.15 0.68 -3.57
C ALA A 305 -7.53 0.68 -2.17
N ARG A 306 -8.39 0.76 -1.15
CA ARG A 306 -8.04 0.49 0.26
C ARG A 306 -8.51 -0.89 0.68
N PHE A 307 -9.75 -1.22 0.33
CA PHE A 307 -10.35 -2.50 0.65
C PHE A 307 -10.46 -3.34 -0.61
N ILE A 308 -10.17 -4.63 -0.46
CA ILE A 308 -10.41 -5.63 -1.49
C ILE A 308 -11.12 -6.83 -0.85
N ARG A 309 -12.17 -7.32 -1.51
CA ARG A 309 -12.92 -8.50 -1.10
C ARG A 309 -12.76 -9.61 -2.13
N PHE A 310 -12.50 -10.81 -1.63
CA PHE A 310 -12.52 -12.06 -2.37
C PHE A 310 -13.85 -12.75 -2.11
N TYR A 311 -14.56 -13.10 -3.17
CA TYR A 311 -15.83 -13.83 -3.12
C TYR A 311 -15.64 -15.23 -3.73
N PRO A 312 -15.38 -16.27 -2.93
CA PRO A 312 -15.29 -17.64 -3.43
C PRO A 312 -16.59 -18.06 -4.11
N THR A 313 -16.52 -18.51 -5.36
CA THR A 313 -17.68 -19.00 -6.14
C THR A 313 -17.66 -20.51 -6.30
N LYS A 314 -16.47 -21.13 -6.38
CA LYS A 314 -16.28 -22.58 -6.43
C LYS A 314 -15.08 -22.99 -5.58
N TRP A 315 -15.15 -24.16 -4.94
CA TRP A 315 -14.08 -24.65 -4.05
C TRP A 315 -14.04 -26.18 -3.96
N LYS A 316 -12.90 -26.71 -3.51
CA LYS A 316 -12.74 -28.12 -3.14
C LYS A 316 -12.93 -28.29 -1.64
N GLY A 317 -13.74 -29.29 -1.26
CA GLY A 317 -13.99 -29.65 0.13
C GLY A 317 -15.38 -29.20 0.62
N LYS A 318 -15.65 -29.39 1.92
CA LYS A 318 -16.98 -29.16 2.52
C LYS A 318 -17.37 -27.67 2.68
N GLN A 319 -16.41 -26.75 2.57
CA GLN A 319 -16.59 -25.30 2.70
C GLN A 319 -15.38 -24.60 2.06
N PRO A 320 -15.50 -23.33 1.63
CA PRO A 320 -14.37 -22.61 1.06
C PRO A 320 -13.36 -22.30 2.16
N CYS A 321 -12.09 -22.54 1.85
CA CYS A 321 -10.97 -22.11 2.66
C CYS A 321 -9.93 -21.48 1.73
N MET A 322 -9.38 -20.33 2.10
CA MET A 322 -8.33 -19.68 1.33
C MET A 322 -7.37 -18.90 2.22
N ARG A 323 -6.11 -18.90 1.79
CA ARG A 323 -5.18 -17.83 2.08
C ARG A 323 -5.14 -16.90 0.88
N ALA A 324 -5.01 -15.61 1.12
CA ALA A 324 -4.99 -14.57 0.13
C ALA A 324 -3.82 -13.61 0.36
N GLY A 325 -3.31 -13.07 -0.73
CA GLY A 325 -2.35 -11.99 -0.73
C GLY A 325 -2.75 -10.93 -1.75
N VAL A 326 -2.38 -9.69 -1.45
CA VAL A 326 -2.62 -8.52 -2.29
C VAL A 326 -1.27 -7.87 -2.52
N PHE A 327 -0.99 -7.48 -3.76
CA PHE A 327 0.28 -6.91 -4.18
C PHE A 327 0.05 -5.58 -4.88
N GLY A 328 1.02 -4.68 -4.74
CA GLY A 328 0.89 -3.33 -5.24
C GLY A 328 1.93 -2.40 -4.67
N CYS A 329 1.57 -1.11 -4.64
CA CYS A 329 2.41 -0.03 -4.13
C CYS A 329 1.66 0.81 -3.11
N PRO A 330 2.25 1.04 -1.93
CA PRO A 330 1.89 2.17 -1.11
C PRO A 330 1.89 3.46 -1.93
N GLN A 331 0.97 4.37 -1.64
CA GLN A 331 1.02 5.68 -2.27
C GLN A 331 2.29 6.43 -1.83
N ASN A 332 3.14 6.75 -2.79
CA ASN A 332 4.28 7.64 -2.57
C ASN A 332 3.81 9.10 -2.55
N GLY A 333 4.43 9.93 -1.70
CA GLY A 333 4.14 11.37 -1.58
C GLY A 333 3.19 11.73 -0.45
N ILE A 334 2.48 12.87 -0.62
CA ILE A 334 1.56 13.46 0.37
C ILE A 334 0.39 12.49 0.63
N CYS A 335 0.07 12.26 1.90
CA CYS A 335 -1.07 11.43 2.27
C CYS A 335 -2.38 12.04 1.76
N GLN A 336 -3.30 11.19 1.31
CA GLN A 336 -4.63 11.66 0.92
C GLN A 336 -5.37 12.24 2.12
N LYS A 337 -6.38 13.07 1.84
CA LYS A 337 -7.25 13.65 2.87
C LYS A 337 -7.84 12.54 3.76
N GLY A 338 -7.74 12.69 5.08
CA GLY A 338 -8.14 11.67 6.05
C GLY A 338 -7.06 10.64 6.40
N TYR A 339 -5.85 10.80 5.88
CA TYR A 339 -4.67 10.01 6.23
C TYR A 339 -3.55 10.92 6.71
N LEU A 340 -2.71 10.41 7.60
CA LEU A 340 -1.51 11.08 8.07
C LEU A 340 -0.28 10.20 7.90
N ARG A 341 0.91 10.80 7.99
CA ARG A 341 2.17 10.07 8.00
C ARG A 341 2.84 10.21 9.35
N VAL A 342 3.05 9.16 10.14
CA VAL A 342 3.57 9.31 11.52
C VAL A 342 5.02 9.81 11.54
N ALA A 343 5.89 9.24 10.70
CA ALA A 343 7.28 9.65 10.49
C ALA A 343 7.58 9.80 8.98
N GLU A 344 8.59 10.56 8.59
CA GLU A 344 8.87 10.90 7.18
C GLU A 344 8.97 9.67 6.25
N ASP A 345 9.61 8.60 6.71
CA ASP A 345 9.77 7.35 5.96
C ASP A 345 8.67 6.30 6.21
N SER A 346 7.72 6.59 7.10
CA SER A 346 6.61 5.68 7.40
C SER A 346 5.51 5.74 6.33
N PRO A 347 4.78 4.64 6.05
CA PRO A 347 3.59 4.68 5.20
C PRO A 347 2.51 5.57 5.81
N CYS A 348 1.61 6.09 4.96
CA CYS A 348 0.43 6.78 5.45
C CYS A 348 -0.44 5.82 6.28
N VAL A 349 -1.09 6.34 7.31
CA VAL A 349 -2.04 5.63 8.16
C VAL A 349 -3.33 6.45 8.26
N GLU A 350 -4.44 5.79 8.55
CA GLU A 350 -5.73 6.46 8.69
C GLU A 350 -5.70 7.46 9.85
N ASN A 351 -6.10 8.71 9.59
CA ASN A 351 -6.33 9.69 10.63
C ASN A 351 -7.73 9.48 11.21
N ILE A 352 -7.84 8.71 12.28
CA ILE A 352 -9.13 8.38 12.89
C ILE A 352 -9.84 9.60 13.51
N ALA A 353 -9.10 10.69 13.75
CA ALA A 353 -9.63 11.96 14.23
C ALA A 353 -10.19 12.83 13.10
N TYR A 354 -9.84 12.57 11.84
CA TYR A 354 -10.20 13.43 10.71
C TYR A 354 -11.71 13.68 10.59
N GLY A 355 -12.10 14.96 10.54
CA GLY A 355 -13.48 15.43 10.43
C GLY A 355 -14.33 15.19 11.69
N ARG A 356 -13.74 14.77 12.81
CA ARG A 356 -14.46 14.48 14.05
C ARG A 356 -14.78 15.75 14.82
N LYS A 357 -15.83 15.68 15.64
CA LYS A 357 -16.22 16.77 16.53
C LYS A 357 -15.19 16.90 17.65
N SER A 358 -14.75 18.11 17.94
CA SER A 358 -13.82 18.38 19.03
C SER A 358 -14.22 19.61 19.81
N TYR A 359 -13.70 19.73 21.04
CA TYR A 359 -14.22 20.64 22.05
C TYR A 359 -13.14 21.07 23.04
N VAL A 360 -13.29 22.26 23.61
CA VAL A 360 -12.40 22.78 24.66
C VAL A 360 -13.18 23.13 25.93
N ASN A 361 -12.51 23.10 27.08
CA ASN A 361 -13.12 23.41 28.38
C ASN A 361 -12.94 24.87 28.84
N ASN A 362 -12.40 25.75 28.00
CA ASN A 362 -12.12 27.14 28.38
C ASN A 362 -13.40 28.01 28.37
N LYS A 363 -13.59 28.82 29.42
CA LYS A 363 -14.83 29.58 29.70
C LYS A 363 -15.13 30.73 28.72
N ARG A 364 -14.27 31.02 27.73
CA ARG A 364 -14.57 32.01 26.67
C ARG A 364 -15.87 31.71 25.90
N HIS A 365 -16.42 30.49 26.01
CA HIS A 365 -17.64 30.05 25.33
C HIS A 365 -18.79 29.62 26.26
N PHE A 366 -18.70 29.84 27.58
CA PHE A 366 -19.68 29.37 28.56
C PHE A 366 -20.78 30.43 28.81
N LYS A 367 -21.97 30.28 28.21
CA LYS A 367 -23.17 31.02 28.69
C LYS A 367 -23.66 30.37 29.99
N ARG A 368 -23.67 31.16 31.07
CA ARG A 368 -23.85 30.77 32.49
C ARG A 368 -25.14 30.00 32.84
N HIS A 369 -26.08 29.83 31.90
CA HIS A 369 -27.43 29.29 32.16
C HIS A 369 -27.80 27.99 31.42
N VAL A 370 -26.88 27.38 30.66
CA VAL A 370 -27.18 26.12 29.96
C VAL A 370 -26.25 25.04 30.48
N GLY A 371 -26.76 24.17 31.36
CA GLY A 371 -26.06 23.01 31.93
C GLY A 371 -25.73 21.90 30.92
N GLU A 372 -25.68 22.23 29.63
CA GLU A 372 -25.54 21.31 28.52
C GLU A 372 -24.54 21.86 27.50
N TRP A 373 -23.77 20.97 26.88
CA TRP A 373 -22.82 21.30 25.82
C TRP A 373 -23.57 21.74 24.56
N SER A 374 -24.12 22.96 24.58
CA SER A 374 -24.64 23.64 23.40
C SER A 374 -23.47 24.04 22.49
N GLY A 375 -23.74 24.23 21.20
CA GLY A 375 -22.75 24.37 20.12
C GLY A 375 -21.70 25.50 20.24
N SER A 376 -21.63 26.23 21.36
CA SER A 376 -20.62 27.25 21.62
C SER A 376 -19.24 26.70 22.01
N ASN A 377 -19.12 25.48 22.52
CA ASN A 377 -17.84 24.89 23.01
C ASN A 377 -17.11 24.01 21.98
N GLN A 378 -17.61 23.94 20.74
CA GLN A 378 -16.94 23.20 19.68
C GLN A 378 -15.63 23.91 19.35
N ALA A 379 -14.51 23.19 19.41
CA ALA A 379 -13.27 23.70 18.86
C ALA A 379 -13.51 23.84 17.35
N GLN A 380 -13.62 25.08 16.88
CA GLN A 380 -14.14 25.37 15.54
C GLN A 380 -13.22 24.87 14.41
N ARG A 381 -11.97 24.49 14.71
CA ARG A 381 -10.90 24.19 13.74
C ARG A 381 -9.95 23.11 14.31
N ALA A 382 -9.14 22.50 13.43
CA ALA A 382 -7.95 21.69 13.78
C ALA A 382 -8.14 20.19 14.08
N VAL A 383 -9.13 19.55 13.44
CA VAL A 383 -9.16 18.08 13.29
C VAL A 383 -9.57 17.73 11.86
N ASP A 384 -9.07 18.49 10.89
CA ASP A 384 -9.49 18.44 9.49
C ASP A 384 -8.38 17.98 8.54
N GLY A 385 -7.24 17.57 9.09
CA GLY A 385 -6.06 17.12 8.36
C GLY A 385 -5.28 18.23 7.65
N ASP A 386 -5.61 19.52 7.87
CA ASP A 386 -4.83 20.64 7.37
C ASP A 386 -3.73 21.01 8.38
N GLU A 387 -2.47 20.95 7.97
CA GLU A 387 -1.33 21.31 8.84
C GLU A 387 -1.01 22.82 8.82
N ASN A 388 -1.95 23.67 8.39
CA ASN A 388 -1.76 25.11 8.32
C ASN A 388 -1.46 25.72 9.70
N GLN A 389 -0.29 26.36 9.81
CA GLN A 389 0.20 26.95 11.05
C GLN A 389 -0.18 28.43 11.21
N SER A 390 -1.18 28.93 10.48
CA SER A 390 -1.72 30.25 10.76
C SER A 390 -2.47 30.23 12.07
N ILE A 391 -2.20 31.20 12.97
CA ILE A 391 -2.81 31.24 14.31
C ILE A 391 -4.35 31.18 14.28
N HIS A 392 -4.98 31.68 13.21
CA HIS A 392 -6.43 31.64 13.03
C HIS A 392 -6.97 30.23 12.80
N HIS A 393 -6.13 29.26 12.41
CA HIS A 393 -6.50 27.86 12.23
C HIS A 393 -6.25 27.03 13.49
N CYS A 394 -5.60 27.59 14.51
CA CYS A 394 -5.19 26.84 15.70
C CYS A 394 -6.17 26.98 16.87
N THR A 395 -6.27 25.91 17.65
CA THR A 395 -6.96 25.87 18.94
C THR A 395 -6.00 26.29 20.05
N ILE A 396 -6.43 27.22 20.90
CA ILE A 396 -5.62 27.78 21.99
C ILE A 396 -6.13 27.21 23.33
N LEU A 397 -5.24 26.55 24.06
CA LEU A 397 -5.46 26.08 25.43
C LEU A 397 -4.70 26.99 26.39
N ASP A 398 -5.41 27.79 27.19
CA ASP A 398 -4.82 28.69 28.18
C ASP A 398 -5.45 28.49 29.56
N ASN A 399 -4.76 28.94 30.59
CA ASN A 399 -5.20 28.78 31.97
C ASN A 399 -5.86 30.03 32.57
N PHE A 400 -6.38 30.96 31.75
CA PHE A 400 -7.01 32.19 32.26
C PHE A 400 -8.24 31.91 33.13
N TYR A 401 -9.01 30.86 32.82
CA TYR A 401 -10.29 30.58 33.45
C TYR A 401 -10.44 29.17 34.02
N VAL A 402 -9.47 28.30 33.72
CA VAL A 402 -9.40 26.90 34.13
C VAL A 402 -7.95 26.55 34.47
N SER A 403 -7.70 25.82 35.56
CA SER A 403 -6.33 25.45 35.96
C SER A 403 -5.69 24.45 35.01
N ARG A 404 -6.47 23.52 34.46
CA ARG A 404 -6.04 22.50 33.50
C ARG A 404 -6.90 22.55 32.24
N PRO A 405 -6.52 23.38 31.24
CA PRO A 405 -7.22 23.40 29.97
C PRO A 405 -6.99 22.12 29.19
N PHE A 406 -8.01 21.64 28.48
CA PHE A 406 -7.90 20.47 27.61
C PHE A 406 -8.65 20.65 26.30
N TRP A 407 -8.19 19.91 25.29
CA TRP A 407 -8.87 19.70 24.02
C TRP A 407 -9.34 18.24 23.93
N MET A 408 -10.64 18.04 23.74
CA MET A 408 -11.25 16.72 23.57
C MET A 408 -11.67 16.49 22.12
N VAL A 409 -11.35 15.33 21.55
CA VAL A 409 -11.85 14.87 20.25
C VAL A 409 -12.78 13.67 20.46
N ASP A 410 -14.00 13.72 19.90
CA ASP A 410 -14.96 12.60 19.90
C ASP A 410 -14.83 11.79 18.60
N LEU A 411 -14.17 10.63 18.69
CA LEU A 411 -13.95 9.70 17.57
C LEU A 411 -15.25 9.03 17.08
N GLY A 412 -16.38 9.24 17.78
CA GLY A 412 -17.71 8.74 17.44
C GLY A 412 -18.01 7.34 17.97
N HIS A 413 -17.03 6.44 17.93
CA HIS A 413 -17.12 5.08 18.48
C HIS A 413 -15.82 4.72 19.23
N SER A 414 -15.85 3.64 20.01
CA SER A 414 -14.65 3.15 20.70
C SER A 414 -13.70 2.54 19.68
N THR A 415 -12.49 3.08 19.58
CA THR A 415 -11.47 2.69 18.61
C THR A 415 -10.14 2.46 19.34
N PRO A 416 -9.31 1.49 18.92
CA PRO A 416 -7.93 1.40 19.37
C PRO A 416 -7.13 2.62 18.92
N ILE A 417 -6.34 3.20 19.82
CA ILE A 417 -5.51 4.38 19.60
C ILE A 417 -4.09 4.01 20.00
N SER A 418 -3.15 4.11 19.07
CA SER A 418 -1.73 3.81 19.28
C SER A 418 -0.90 5.07 19.49
N GLY A 419 -1.37 6.23 19.02
CA GLY A 419 -0.71 7.50 19.28
C GLY A 419 -1.40 8.69 18.63
N VAL A 420 -0.84 9.86 18.88
CA VAL A 420 -1.34 11.16 18.42
C VAL A 420 -0.19 11.97 17.83
N VAL A 421 -0.48 12.64 16.73
CA VAL A 421 0.38 13.67 16.15
C VAL A 421 -0.31 15.01 16.32
N ILE A 422 0.39 15.97 16.89
CA ILE A 422 -0.11 17.32 17.13
C ILE A 422 0.76 18.30 16.34
N VAL A 423 0.14 19.10 15.48
CA VAL A 423 0.81 20.22 14.83
C VAL A 423 0.70 21.43 15.74
N THR A 424 1.81 22.11 16.00
CA THR A 424 1.86 23.29 16.87
C THR A 424 2.11 24.55 16.04
N TRP A 425 1.72 25.69 16.62
CA TRP A 425 2.08 26.99 16.06
C TRP A 425 3.56 27.31 16.31
N GLN A 426 4.24 27.84 15.31
CA GLN A 426 5.69 28.08 15.32
C GLN A 426 6.06 29.57 15.31
N GLY A 427 5.14 30.47 15.67
CA GLY A 427 5.42 31.90 15.66
C GLY A 427 5.40 32.58 14.27
N LYS A 428 5.25 31.81 13.17
CA LYS A 428 5.17 32.38 11.82
C LYS A 428 3.84 33.14 11.63
N ASN A 429 3.95 34.33 11.03
CA ASN A 429 2.96 35.44 10.91
C ASN A 429 3.12 36.63 11.89
N LEU A 430 4.21 36.73 12.64
CA LEU A 430 4.71 38.05 13.05
C LEU A 430 5.52 38.59 11.88
N LYS A 431 4.95 39.51 11.09
CA LYS A 431 5.68 40.21 10.02
C LYS A 431 7.04 40.63 10.57
N THR A 432 8.11 40.33 9.84
CA THR A 432 9.53 40.45 10.21
C THR A 432 9.99 41.85 10.62
N ASN A 433 9.11 42.85 10.71
CA ASN A 433 9.36 44.21 11.17
C ASN A 433 8.34 44.74 12.21
N SER A 434 7.59 43.88 12.91
CA SER A 434 6.70 44.32 13.99
C SER A 434 7.30 43.98 15.36
N PRO A 435 7.54 44.96 16.26
CA PRO A 435 8.18 44.75 17.56
C PRO A 435 7.29 44.04 18.60
N VAL A 436 6.08 43.62 18.20
CA VAL A 436 5.14 42.94 19.09
C VAL A 436 5.39 41.43 19.01
N LYS A 437 6.23 40.91 19.90
CA LYS A 437 6.15 39.48 20.27
C LYS A 437 4.72 39.24 20.74
N SER A 438 3.99 38.38 20.04
CA SER A 438 2.65 37.95 20.46
C SER A 438 2.74 37.42 21.89
N SER A 439 1.86 37.86 22.79
CA SER A 439 1.80 37.39 24.19
C SER A 439 1.70 35.86 24.28
N TYR A 440 1.14 35.22 23.25
CA TYR A 440 1.08 33.76 23.12
C TYR A 440 2.45 33.10 23.07
N TYR A 441 3.46 33.75 22.45
CA TYR A 441 4.82 33.21 22.40
C TYR A 441 5.46 33.16 23.79
N ASP A 442 5.25 34.20 24.59
CA ASP A 442 5.74 34.24 25.97
C ASP A 442 4.98 33.26 26.88
N TYR A 443 3.66 33.11 26.70
CA TYR A 443 2.88 32.12 27.44
C TYR A 443 3.18 30.67 27.04
N MET A 444 3.58 30.42 25.79
CA MET A 444 4.05 29.10 25.36
C MET A 444 5.35 28.69 26.05
N ARG A 445 6.21 29.65 26.42
CA ARG A 445 7.43 29.35 27.20
C ARG A 445 7.13 28.90 28.64
N ASN A 446 5.95 29.22 29.15
CA ASN A 446 5.48 28.74 30.45
C ASN A 446 4.75 27.39 30.35
N LEU A 447 4.53 26.86 29.15
CA LEU A 447 3.99 25.51 28.97
C LEU A 447 5.05 24.48 29.35
N ARG A 448 4.74 23.62 30.32
CA ARG A 448 5.66 22.59 30.83
C ARG A 448 5.39 21.23 30.21
N LYS A 449 4.12 20.89 29.98
CA LYS A 449 3.74 19.53 29.61
C LYS A 449 2.44 19.49 28.81
N LEU A 450 2.40 18.60 27.82
CA LEU A 450 1.18 18.15 27.16
C LEU A 450 0.99 16.66 27.46
N THR A 451 -0.17 16.27 27.96
CA THR A 451 -0.50 14.88 28.26
C THR A 451 -1.71 14.44 27.46
N VAL A 452 -1.62 13.25 26.85
CA VAL A 452 -2.69 12.63 26.09
C VAL A 452 -3.36 11.55 26.93
N TYR A 453 -4.69 11.61 27.03
CA TYR A 453 -5.52 10.60 27.67
C TYR A 453 -6.55 10.03 26.70
N VAL A 454 -6.86 8.75 26.88
CA VAL A 454 -7.88 8.01 26.11
C VAL A 454 -8.97 7.55 27.06
N SER A 455 -10.24 7.76 26.71
CA SER A 455 -11.37 7.34 27.52
C SER A 455 -12.59 6.92 26.70
N SER A 456 -13.41 6.03 27.25
CA SER A 456 -14.73 5.67 26.69
C SER A 456 -15.86 6.55 27.22
N GLU A 457 -15.61 7.33 28.28
CA GLU A 457 -16.63 8.14 28.94
C GLU A 457 -16.62 9.59 28.42
N LYS A 458 -17.81 10.08 28.06
CA LYS A 458 -18.03 11.50 27.70
C LYS A 458 -18.11 12.32 28.98
N ARG A 459 -17.31 13.37 29.13
CA ARG A 459 -17.27 14.11 30.40
C ARG A 459 -18.10 15.41 30.44
N ARG A 460 -18.69 15.68 31.61
CA ARG A 460 -19.28 16.97 32.07
C ARG A 460 -18.30 17.75 32.99
N SER A 461 -18.36 19.08 32.95
CA SER A 461 -17.26 20.06 33.15
C SER A 461 -16.47 20.11 34.48
N LYS A 462 -16.83 19.42 35.58
CA LYS A 462 -16.31 19.79 36.93
C LYS A 462 -15.17 18.96 37.57
N LYS A 463 -14.75 17.79 37.05
CA LYS A 463 -13.73 16.93 37.72
C LYS A 463 -12.57 16.43 36.82
N VAL A 464 -11.55 17.26 36.56
CA VAL A 464 -10.43 16.91 35.63
C VAL A 464 -9.58 15.76 36.14
N GLU A 465 -9.42 15.71 37.45
CA GLU A 465 -8.70 14.66 38.17
C GLU A 465 -9.25 13.24 37.91
N LYS A 466 -10.53 13.08 37.53
CA LYS A 466 -11.11 11.74 37.26
C LYS A 466 -10.65 11.10 35.95
N ILE A 467 -10.26 11.90 34.93
CA ILE A 467 -9.73 11.39 33.65
C ILE A 467 -8.22 11.22 33.71
N ALA A 468 -7.53 12.11 34.43
CA ALA A 468 -6.09 12.07 34.65
C ALA A 468 -5.66 10.93 35.60
N LYS A 469 -6.25 9.75 35.44
CA LYS A 469 -5.80 8.50 36.03
C LYS A 469 -4.68 7.94 35.16
N GLU A 470 -3.67 7.35 35.78
CA GLU A 470 -2.58 6.70 35.06
C GLU A 470 -3.09 5.59 34.11
N SER A 471 -4.22 4.94 34.44
CA SER A 471 -4.87 3.93 33.60
C SER A 471 -5.33 4.45 32.23
N ASN A 472 -5.62 5.74 32.11
CA ASN A 472 -6.16 6.37 30.90
C ASN A 472 -5.11 7.16 30.13
N LYS A 473 -3.88 7.25 30.67
CA LYS A 473 -2.80 8.02 30.09
C LYS A 473 -2.15 7.24 28.95
N CYS A 474 -2.20 7.82 27.76
CA CYS A 474 -1.53 7.30 26.58
C CYS A 474 -0.04 7.64 26.65
N GLY A 475 0.28 8.94 26.70
CA GLY A 475 1.65 9.43 26.72
C GLY A 475 1.68 10.92 27.03
N TYR A 476 2.89 11.48 27.10
CA TYR A 476 3.08 12.91 27.33
C TYR A 476 4.39 13.39 26.72
N VAL A 477 4.48 14.68 26.49
CA VAL A 477 5.71 15.39 26.14
C VAL A 477 5.90 16.54 27.12
N THR A 478 7.14 16.94 27.35
CA THR A 478 7.48 18.05 28.25
C THR A 478 8.30 19.10 27.51
N SER A 479 8.53 20.23 28.17
CA SER A 479 9.43 21.27 27.67
C SER A 479 10.90 20.83 27.67
N VAL A 480 11.23 19.68 28.25
CA VAL A 480 12.59 19.11 28.21
C VAL A 480 12.96 18.80 26.77
N ASN A 481 14.16 19.23 26.35
CA ASN A 481 14.67 19.12 24.97
C ASN A 481 13.85 19.86 23.90
N GLU A 482 13.15 20.94 24.29
CA GLU A 482 12.38 21.80 23.38
C GLU A 482 11.29 21.08 22.57
N ALA A 483 10.87 19.88 22.99
CA ALA A 483 9.93 19.06 22.24
C ALA A 483 8.56 19.76 22.05
N LEU A 484 8.10 20.53 23.05
CA LEU A 484 6.89 21.35 22.97
C LEU A 484 6.96 22.50 21.96
N PHE A 485 8.16 22.90 21.54
CA PHE A 485 8.38 23.96 20.56
C PHE A 485 8.60 23.41 19.15
N GLN A 486 8.61 22.09 18.96
CA GLN A 486 8.69 21.48 17.64
C GLN A 486 7.37 21.67 16.88
N ARG A 487 7.46 21.90 15.56
CA ARG A 487 6.29 22.03 14.67
C ARG A 487 5.33 20.85 14.82
N ARG A 488 5.87 19.67 15.03
CA ARG A 488 5.14 18.42 15.00
C ARG A 488 5.56 17.58 16.19
N ILE A 489 4.60 17.34 17.08
CA ILE A 489 4.78 16.56 18.30
C ILE A 489 4.13 15.21 18.06
N HIS A 490 4.90 14.14 18.25
CA HIS A 490 4.39 12.77 18.24
C HIS A 490 4.36 12.23 19.66
N ILE A 491 3.18 11.80 20.12
CA ILE A 491 2.97 11.20 21.43
C ILE A 491 2.39 9.81 21.22
N GLU A 492 3.22 8.80 21.45
CA GLU A 492 2.82 7.39 21.35
C GLU A 492 2.23 6.89 22.67
N CYS A 493 1.25 5.99 22.59
CA CYS A 493 0.74 5.28 23.75
C CYS A 493 1.66 4.13 24.12
N MET A 494 1.91 3.88 25.41
CA MET A 494 2.72 2.72 25.84
C MET A 494 2.19 1.37 25.32
N LYS A 495 0.89 1.29 25.08
CA LYS A 495 0.20 0.19 24.39
C LYS A 495 -1.05 0.75 23.71
N PRO A 496 -1.57 0.10 22.65
CA PRO A 496 -2.82 0.52 22.03
C PRO A 496 -3.95 0.59 23.08
N MET A 497 -4.63 1.73 23.15
CA MET A 497 -5.70 1.99 24.13
C MET A 497 -7.05 2.07 23.41
N ASN A 498 -8.06 1.36 23.91
CA ASN A 498 -9.41 1.48 23.38
C ASN A 498 -10.15 2.63 24.06
N GLY A 499 -10.67 3.56 23.26
CA GLY A 499 -11.53 4.62 23.76
C GLY A 499 -12.25 5.36 22.65
N ARG A 500 -13.27 6.15 23.02
CA ARG A 500 -14.04 7.00 22.09
C ARG A 500 -13.55 8.44 22.10
N TYR A 501 -13.02 8.90 23.23
CA TYR A 501 -12.62 10.29 23.44
C TYR A 501 -11.12 10.37 23.65
N LEU A 502 -10.50 11.27 22.90
CA LEU A 502 -9.10 11.66 23.06
C LEU A 502 -9.06 12.99 23.81
N TYR A 503 -8.24 13.11 24.85
CA TYR A 503 -8.05 14.36 25.61
C TYR A 503 -6.58 14.77 25.56
N ILE A 504 -6.31 16.01 25.18
CA ILE A 504 -5.00 16.64 25.24
C ILE A 504 -5.06 17.71 26.32
N GLU A 505 -4.39 17.45 27.43
CA GLU A 505 -4.33 18.35 28.59
C GLU A 505 -3.02 19.13 28.58
N ALA A 506 -3.09 20.43 28.83
CA ALA A 506 -1.93 21.30 28.94
C ALA A 506 -1.68 21.71 30.40
N GLU A 507 -0.40 21.71 30.79
CA GLU A 507 0.06 22.02 32.14
C GLU A 507 1.24 23.00 32.07
N GLY A 508 1.18 24.04 32.90
CA GLY A 508 2.19 25.09 32.99
C GLY A 508 3.32 24.76 33.97
N ALA A 509 4.40 25.53 33.89
CA ALA A 509 5.50 25.48 34.84
C ALA A 509 5.10 26.15 36.17
N GLU A 510 5.29 25.44 37.29
CA GLU A 510 4.91 25.92 38.62
C GLU A 510 5.92 26.92 39.21
N ASP A 511 7.15 26.88 38.72
CA ASP A 511 8.34 27.61 39.17
C ASP A 511 8.59 28.93 38.42
N ARG A 512 7.63 29.40 37.62
CA ARG A 512 7.73 30.65 36.86
C ARG A 512 7.00 31.80 37.55
N TRP A 513 7.57 33.01 37.44
CA TRP A 513 6.95 34.24 37.96
C TRP A 513 5.54 34.46 37.41
N SER A 514 5.38 34.28 36.09
CA SER A 514 4.06 34.25 35.47
C SER A 514 3.54 32.81 35.43
N LYS A 515 2.45 32.56 36.15
CA LYS A 515 1.73 31.28 36.11
C LYS A 515 0.84 31.13 34.85
N VAL A 516 0.76 32.17 34.01
CA VAL A 516 -0.04 32.14 32.78
C VAL A 516 0.71 31.37 31.71
N PHE A 517 0.06 30.37 31.13
CA PHE A 517 0.59 29.59 30.03
C PHE A 517 -0.42 29.42 28.90
N SER A 518 0.06 29.07 27.71
CA SER A 518 -0.78 28.75 26.57
C SER A 518 -0.15 27.62 25.75
N ALA A 519 -0.98 26.71 25.23
CA ALA A 519 -0.62 25.77 24.17
C ALA A 519 -1.42 26.13 22.91
N VAL A 520 -0.72 26.41 21.81
CA VAL A 520 -1.34 26.77 20.51
C VAL A 520 -1.18 25.58 19.56
N LEU A 521 -2.28 24.84 19.38
CA LEU A 521 -2.32 23.55 18.70
C LEU A 521 -3.14 23.66 17.42
N CYS A 522 -2.51 23.45 16.27
CA CYS A 522 -3.06 23.75 14.94
C CYS A 522 -3.70 22.56 14.22
N GLU A 523 -3.37 21.33 14.61
CA GLU A 523 -4.04 20.12 14.11
C GLU A 523 -3.81 18.98 15.12
N VAL A 524 -4.83 18.15 15.33
CA VAL A 524 -4.73 16.92 16.13
C VAL A 524 -5.12 15.74 15.27
N MET A 525 -4.15 14.85 15.05
CA MET A 525 -4.35 13.63 14.29
C MET A 525 -4.12 12.43 15.20
N ALA A 526 -4.91 11.38 15.06
CA ALA A 526 -4.73 10.14 15.81
C ALA A 526 -4.65 8.95 14.86
N TYR A 527 -3.94 7.90 15.27
CA TYR A 527 -3.82 6.66 14.50
C TYR A 527 -3.98 5.44 15.42
N SER A 528 -4.37 4.32 14.79
CA SER A 528 -4.53 3.00 15.43
C SER A 528 -3.33 2.12 15.21
#